data_AF-A0A259RB65-F1
#
_entry.id   AF-A0A259RB65-F1
#
_cell.length_a   1.000
_cell.length_b   1.000
_cell.length_c   1.000
_cell.angle_alpha   90.00
_cell.angle_beta   90.00
_cell.angle_gamma   90.00
#
_symmetry.space_group_name_H-M   'P 1'
#
loop_
_entity.id
_entity.type
_entity.pdbx_description
1 polymer ?
#
loop_
_entity_poly.entity_id
_entity_poly.type
_entity_poly.pdbx_seq_one_letter_code
_entity_poly.pdbx_strand_id
1 'polypeptide(L)'
;MKTRPIALPVALAAVLALAAPLPAMAFDLGNLTNQLSGALGTAQAPAQPAAQPNSAGQGGGASSGAVNAAVAALSNGEVDQGLKTALSRGAEIAVKELGRENGFYGNAKWRIPLPPAIEKASGLMRMAGMGAQADQLDLAINRAAEAAVPEAKTLLVDAVKSMSVQDAKGILTGGDEAATDYFKRKTEAPLTQKFLP
;
A
#
# COMPACT_ATOMS: atom_id res chain seq x y z
N MET A 1 33.67 -33.18 25.12
CA MET A 1 32.51 -32.38 25.57
C MET A 1 32.14 -31.40 24.48
N LYS A 2 31.06 -31.67 23.72
CA LYS A 2 30.53 -30.83 22.64
C LYS A 2 29.22 -30.22 23.16
N THR A 3 29.20 -28.91 23.35
CA THR A 3 27.99 -28.14 23.68
C THR A 3 27.19 -27.91 22.40
N ARG A 4 25.93 -28.36 22.39
CA ARG A 4 24.94 -28.02 21.35
C ARG A 4 24.21 -26.74 21.78
N PRO A 5 24.08 -25.71 20.93
CA PRO A 5 23.25 -24.56 21.25
C PRO A 5 21.77 -24.96 21.20
N ILE A 6 21.07 -24.59 22.27
CA ILE A 6 19.65 -24.80 22.50
C ILE A 6 18.89 -23.90 21.53
N ALA A 7 18.22 -24.51 20.55
CA ALA A 7 17.19 -23.84 19.78
C ALA A 7 16.00 -23.57 20.70
N LEU A 8 15.68 -22.30 20.91
CA LEU A 8 14.46 -21.85 21.57
C LEU A 8 13.41 -21.60 20.47
N PRO A 9 12.34 -22.41 20.36
CA PRO A 9 11.19 -22.06 19.56
C PRO A 9 10.18 -21.38 20.49
N VAL A 10 10.18 -20.05 20.51
CA VAL A 10 9.13 -19.30 21.21
C VAL A 10 8.47 -18.36 20.21
N ALA A 11 7.31 -18.83 19.75
CA ALA A 11 6.12 -18.06 19.43
C ALA A 11 6.32 -16.72 18.69
N LEU A 12 6.14 -16.75 17.37
CA LEU A 12 5.69 -15.57 16.62
C LEU A 12 4.53 -15.94 15.68
N ALA A 13 3.46 -16.46 16.28
CA ALA A 13 2.15 -16.56 15.66
C ALA A 13 1.26 -15.44 16.23
N ALA A 14 1.40 -14.20 15.74
CA ALA A 14 0.45 -13.12 16.01
C ALA A 14 0.72 -11.88 15.15
N VAL A 15 0.44 -11.92 13.84
CA VAL A 15 -0.04 -10.74 13.10
C VAL A 15 -0.93 -11.22 11.95
N LEU A 16 -2.13 -11.69 12.31
CA LEU A 16 -3.25 -11.74 11.39
C LEU A 16 -4.44 -11.12 12.12
N ALA A 17 -5.12 -10.20 11.44
CA ALA A 17 -6.22 -9.36 11.92
C ALA A 17 -5.84 -8.10 12.73
N LEU A 18 -5.37 -7.07 12.03
CA LEU A 18 -5.79 -5.70 12.34
C LEU A 18 -6.21 -4.99 11.04
N ALA A 19 -7.42 -5.32 10.59
CA ALA A 19 -8.15 -4.53 9.61
C ALA A 19 -8.71 -3.29 10.32
N ALA A 20 -7.89 -2.25 10.45
CA ALA A 20 -8.36 -0.90 10.77
C ALA A 20 -8.32 -0.09 9.47
N PRO A 21 -9.41 0.59 9.06
CA PRO A 21 -9.40 1.46 7.90
C PRO A 21 -8.49 2.65 8.20
N LEU A 22 -7.41 2.78 7.45
CA LEU A 22 -6.55 3.97 7.51
C LEU A 22 -7.36 5.18 7.03
N PRO A 23 -7.24 6.36 7.68
CA PRO A 23 -7.82 7.58 7.14
C PRO A 23 -7.08 7.97 5.86
N ALA A 24 -7.77 7.84 4.73
CA ALA A 24 -7.35 8.40 3.45
C ALA A 24 -7.28 9.93 3.59
N MET A 25 -6.07 10.49 3.53
CA MET A 25 -5.91 11.94 3.40
C MET A 25 -6.18 12.31 1.94
N ALA A 26 -7.38 12.84 1.70
CA ALA A 26 -7.79 13.38 0.42
C ALA A 26 -6.92 14.60 0.06
N PHE A 27 -6.39 14.60 -1.16
CA PHE A 27 -5.77 15.77 -1.76
C PHE A 27 -6.89 16.76 -2.14
N ASP A 28 -7.00 17.88 -1.41
CA ASP A 28 -8.05 18.87 -1.61
C ASP A 28 -7.78 19.70 -2.88
N LEU A 29 -8.30 19.22 -4.00
CA LEU A 29 -8.25 19.90 -5.30
C LEU A 29 -9.06 21.21 -5.31
N GLY A 30 -9.96 21.42 -4.35
CA GLY A 30 -10.75 22.63 -4.21
C GLY A 30 -9.91 23.86 -3.86
N ASN A 31 -8.95 23.70 -2.96
CA ASN A 31 -8.02 24.76 -2.59
C ASN A 31 -7.04 25.11 -3.72
N LEU A 32 -6.69 24.11 -4.55
CA LEU A 32 -5.81 24.32 -5.71
C LEU A 32 -6.47 25.17 -6.81
N THR A 33 -7.78 25.04 -7.04
CA THR A 33 -8.52 25.90 -7.98
C THR A 33 -8.57 27.34 -7.49
N ASN A 34 -8.74 27.56 -6.19
CA ASN A 34 -8.82 28.90 -5.62
C ASN A 34 -7.46 29.63 -5.64
N GLN A 35 -6.34 28.91 -5.46
CA GLN A 35 -5.00 29.48 -5.61
C GLN A 35 -4.61 29.74 -7.07
N LEU A 36 -5.09 28.93 -8.02
CA LEU A 36 -4.78 29.15 -9.44
C LEU A 36 -5.59 30.32 -10.03
N SER A 37 -6.82 30.55 -9.57
CA SER A 37 -7.62 31.72 -9.98
C SER A 37 -7.02 33.06 -9.54
N GLY A 38 -6.29 33.10 -8.42
CA GLY A 38 -5.61 34.32 -7.96
C GLY A 38 -4.38 34.69 -8.81
N ALA A 39 -3.73 33.71 -9.44
CA ALA A 39 -2.50 33.92 -10.23
C ALA A 39 -2.75 34.38 -11.68
N LEU A 40 -3.99 34.31 -12.18
CA LEU A 40 -4.36 34.66 -13.55
C LEU A 40 -5.13 36.00 -13.67
N GLY A 41 -5.26 36.76 -12.58
CA GLY A 41 -6.24 37.84 -12.43
C GLY A 41 -5.79 39.30 -12.65
N THR A 42 -4.58 39.63 -13.13
CA THR A 42 -4.15 41.06 -13.20
C THR A 42 -3.54 41.55 -14.52
N ALA A 43 -4.01 41.07 -15.68
CA ALA A 43 -3.75 41.75 -16.96
C ALA A 43 -4.99 42.54 -17.40
N GLN A 44 -5.05 43.80 -16.96
CA GLN A 44 -6.12 44.75 -17.27
C GLN A 44 -5.56 45.88 -18.16
N ALA A 45 -5.97 45.95 -19.43
CA ALA A 45 -5.89 47.14 -20.31
C ALA A 45 -6.76 46.96 -21.58
N PRO A 46 -7.24 48.04 -22.23
CA PRO A 46 -8.64 48.13 -22.70
C PRO A 46 -8.87 48.25 -24.24
N ALA A 47 -10.17 48.24 -24.61
CA ALA A 47 -10.85 48.79 -25.81
C ALA A 47 -11.30 47.84 -26.97
N GLN A 48 -12.56 47.35 -26.87
CA GLN A 48 -13.73 47.38 -27.80
C GLN A 48 -13.61 47.26 -29.35
N PRO A 49 -14.69 46.90 -30.12
CA PRO A 49 -15.95 46.19 -29.80
C PRO A 49 -16.48 45.16 -30.86
N ALA A 50 -17.53 44.43 -30.44
CA ALA A 50 -18.67 43.90 -31.22
C ALA A 50 -18.53 42.62 -32.09
N ALA A 51 -19.10 41.51 -31.58
CA ALA A 51 -20.26 40.85 -32.19
C ALA A 51 -20.74 39.65 -31.32
N GLN A 52 -21.94 39.78 -30.79
CA GLN A 52 -22.82 38.68 -30.33
C GLN A 52 -23.59 38.13 -31.57
N PRO A 53 -24.11 36.88 -31.58
CA PRO A 53 -25.07 36.43 -30.56
C PRO A 53 -25.01 34.94 -30.13
N ASN A 54 -25.71 34.71 -29.01
CA ASN A 54 -25.96 33.47 -28.29
C ASN A 54 -26.65 32.35 -29.09
N SER A 55 -26.34 31.11 -28.71
CA SER A 55 -27.32 30.05 -28.36
C SER A 55 -26.56 28.99 -27.51
N ALA A 56 -26.75 28.94 -26.19
CA ALA A 56 -27.82 28.28 -25.44
C ALA A 56 -27.80 26.73 -25.53
N GLY A 57 -27.44 26.08 -24.42
CA GLY A 57 -27.52 24.63 -24.15
C GLY A 57 -26.23 24.09 -23.49
N GLN A 58 -26.01 24.19 -22.17
CA GLN A 58 -26.65 23.54 -21.01
C GLN A 58 -26.36 22.03 -20.86
N GLY A 59 -25.68 21.69 -19.75
CA GLY A 59 -25.61 20.35 -19.11
C GLY A 59 -24.51 19.43 -19.67
N GLY A 60 -23.48 18.99 -18.96
CA GLY A 60 -23.47 18.53 -17.57
C GLY A 60 -23.55 17.00 -17.53
N GLY A 61 -22.39 16.32 -17.44
CA GLY A 61 -22.30 14.89 -17.09
C GLY A 61 -22.20 13.89 -18.25
N ALA A 62 -21.00 13.67 -18.81
CA ALA A 62 -20.73 12.52 -19.70
C ALA A 62 -19.31 11.93 -19.60
N SER A 63 -18.46 12.40 -18.70
CA SER A 63 -17.08 11.90 -18.56
C SER A 63 -16.98 10.53 -17.89
N SER A 64 -18.00 10.08 -17.14
CA SER A 64 -18.03 8.75 -16.50
C SER A 64 -18.46 7.61 -17.44
N GLY A 65 -19.15 7.92 -18.55
CA GLY A 65 -19.54 6.93 -19.56
C GLY A 65 -18.42 6.63 -20.57
N ALA A 66 -17.64 7.66 -20.93
CA ALA A 66 -16.53 7.53 -21.87
C ALA A 66 -15.35 6.73 -21.29
N VAL A 67 -15.08 6.83 -19.99
CA VAL A 67 -14.05 5.99 -19.33
C VAL A 67 -14.48 4.53 -19.25
N ASN A 68 -15.77 4.25 -19.06
CA ASN A 68 -16.29 2.88 -18.98
C ASN A 68 -16.29 2.21 -20.37
N ALA A 69 -16.61 2.98 -21.42
CA ALA A 69 -16.51 2.54 -22.81
C ALA A 69 -15.05 2.39 -23.28
N ALA A 70 -14.15 3.29 -22.88
CA ALA A 70 -12.72 3.19 -23.18
C ALA A 70 -12.06 1.99 -22.49
N VAL A 71 -12.46 1.67 -21.25
CA VAL A 71 -12.04 0.45 -20.54
C VAL A 71 -12.64 -0.82 -21.16
N ALA A 72 -13.86 -0.75 -21.72
CA ALA A 72 -14.47 -1.85 -22.45
C ALA A 72 -13.94 -2.03 -23.89
N ALA A 73 -13.32 -0.99 -24.46
CA ALA A 73 -12.79 -0.98 -25.83
C ALA A 73 -11.29 -1.27 -25.93
N LEU A 74 -10.55 -1.19 -24.81
CA LEU A 74 -9.24 -1.79 -24.72
C LEU A 74 -9.42 -3.31 -24.72
N SER A 75 -8.76 -4.01 -25.64
CA SER A 75 -8.82 -5.48 -25.69
C SER A 75 -8.47 -6.00 -24.30
N ASN A 76 -9.34 -6.80 -23.68
CA ASN A 76 -9.17 -7.27 -22.30
C ASN A 76 -7.72 -7.74 -22.03
N GLY A 77 -7.10 -8.39 -23.02
CA GLY A 77 -5.71 -8.86 -22.94
C GLY A 77 -4.63 -7.78 -22.74
N GLU A 78 -4.76 -6.59 -23.33
CA GLU A 78 -3.78 -5.51 -23.17
C GLU A 78 -3.89 -4.85 -21.78
N VAL A 79 -5.12 -4.69 -21.30
CA VAL A 79 -5.40 -4.18 -19.93
C VAL A 79 -4.88 -5.17 -18.90
N ASP A 80 -5.15 -6.47 -19.09
CA ASP A 80 -4.68 -7.53 -18.21
C ASP A 80 -3.15 -7.58 -18.14
N GLN A 81 -2.47 -7.51 -19.28
CA GLN A 81 -1.01 -7.53 -19.34
C GLN A 81 -0.39 -6.28 -18.70
N GLY A 82 -0.97 -5.10 -18.96
CA GLY A 82 -0.53 -3.84 -18.35
C GLY A 82 -0.68 -3.87 -16.84
N LEU A 83 -1.84 -4.30 -16.35
CA LEU A 83 -2.13 -4.39 -14.92
C LEU A 83 -1.22 -5.41 -14.22
N LYS A 84 -1.06 -6.62 -14.78
CA LYS A 84 -0.15 -7.64 -14.25
C LYS A 84 1.29 -7.16 -14.20
N THR A 85 1.74 -6.44 -15.22
CA THR A 85 3.10 -5.88 -15.26
C THR A 85 3.27 -4.80 -14.18
N ALA A 86 2.30 -3.89 -14.05
CA ALA A 86 2.32 -2.84 -13.04
C ALA A 86 2.34 -3.41 -11.62
N LEU A 87 1.47 -4.38 -11.34
CA LEU A 87 1.39 -5.05 -10.03
C LEU A 87 2.63 -5.87 -9.72
N SER A 88 3.19 -6.60 -10.71
CA SER A 88 4.42 -7.36 -10.51
C SER A 88 5.59 -6.45 -10.16
N ARG A 89 5.77 -5.35 -10.91
CA ARG A 89 6.81 -4.35 -10.62
C ARG A 89 6.57 -3.66 -9.27
N GLY A 90 5.32 -3.30 -8.96
CA GLY A 90 4.95 -2.70 -7.68
C GLY A 90 5.27 -3.61 -6.50
N ALA A 91 4.95 -4.90 -6.61
CA ALA A 91 5.29 -5.91 -5.61
C ALA A 91 6.82 -6.06 -5.46
N GLU A 92 7.56 -6.12 -6.57
CA GLU A 92 9.03 -6.19 -6.54
C GLU A 92 9.66 -4.97 -5.84
N ILE A 93 9.17 -3.77 -6.14
CA ILE A 93 9.64 -2.53 -5.50
C ILE A 93 9.29 -2.54 -4.01
N ALA A 94 8.05 -2.86 -3.64
CA ALA A 94 7.61 -2.90 -2.26
C ALA A 94 8.44 -3.89 -1.42
N VAL A 95 8.66 -5.10 -1.92
CA VAL A 95 9.50 -6.11 -1.28
C VAL A 95 10.95 -5.63 -1.17
N LYS A 96 11.48 -4.97 -2.21
CA LYS A 96 12.85 -4.45 -2.20
C LYS A 96 13.04 -3.34 -1.15
N GLU A 97 12.06 -2.45 -1.01
CA GLU A 97 12.09 -1.37 -0.03
C GLU A 97 11.93 -1.91 1.40
N LEU A 98 10.97 -2.82 1.61
CA LEU A 98 10.66 -3.37 2.94
C LEU A 98 11.65 -4.44 3.41
N GLY A 99 12.27 -5.20 2.50
CA GLY A 99 13.26 -6.24 2.81
C GLY A 99 14.68 -5.72 2.97
N ARG A 100 14.91 -4.41 2.81
CA ARG A 100 16.22 -3.78 3.04
C ARG A 100 16.48 -3.65 4.53
N GLU A 101 17.74 -3.54 4.92
CA GLU A 101 18.09 -3.27 6.32
C GLU A 101 17.44 -1.95 6.78
N ASN A 102 16.72 -2.01 7.91
CA ASN A 102 15.91 -0.94 8.47
C ASN A 102 14.69 -0.54 7.62
N GLY A 103 14.25 -1.38 6.66
CA GLY A 103 13.03 -1.17 5.88
C GLY A 103 11.76 -1.17 6.72
N PHE A 104 11.74 -1.98 7.80
CA PHE A 104 10.69 -1.95 8.82
C PHE A 104 11.10 -1.05 9.98
N TYR A 105 12.28 -1.30 10.56
CA TYR A 105 12.67 -0.62 11.81
C TYR A 105 12.84 0.90 11.64
N GLY A 106 13.38 1.35 10.51
CA GLY A 106 13.68 2.74 10.22
C GLY A 106 12.49 3.58 9.74
N ASN A 107 11.33 2.97 9.49
CA ASN A 107 10.15 3.67 9.02
C ASN A 107 8.99 3.53 10.00
N ALA A 108 8.61 4.61 10.69
CA ALA A 108 7.53 4.59 11.69
C ALA A 108 6.17 4.13 11.14
N LYS A 109 5.94 4.21 9.82
CA LYS A 109 4.71 3.71 9.18
C LYS A 109 4.68 2.19 9.03
N TRP A 110 5.84 1.55 8.87
CA TRP A 110 5.97 0.12 8.60
C TRP A 110 6.59 -0.65 9.75
N ARG A 111 7.18 0.03 10.73
CA ARG A 111 7.71 -0.54 11.96
C ARG A 111 6.64 -1.38 12.63
N ILE A 112 6.99 -2.61 12.96
CA ILE A 112 6.12 -3.48 13.76
C ILE A 112 6.28 -3.03 15.21
N PRO A 113 5.22 -2.46 15.82
CA PRO A 113 5.25 -2.12 17.23
C PRO A 113 5.25 -3.41 18.05
N LEU A 114 5.77 -3.32 19.27
CA LEU A 114 5.70 -4.44 20.19
C LEU A 114 4.24 -4.79 20.50
N PRO A 115 3.89 -6.08 20.61
CA PRO A 115 2.62 -6.49 21.19
C PRO A 115 2.47 -5.90 22.60
N PRO A 116 1.26 -5.56 23.05
CA PRO A 116 1.03 -4.86 24.33
C PRO A 116 1.61 -5.60 25.55
N ALA A 117 1.71 -6.93 25.50
CA ALA A 117 2.37 -7.71 26.55
C ALA A 117 3.90 -7.49 26.58
N ILE A 118 4.53 -7.47 25.40
CA ILE A 118 5.98 -7.28 25.24
C ILE A 118 6.37 -5.82 25.46
N GLU A 119 5.52 -4.88 25.06
CA GLU A 119 5.71 -3.44 25.31
C GLU A 119 5.73 -3.12 26.81
N LYS A 120 4.83 -3.74 27.59
CA LYS A 120 4.86 -3.61 29.05
C LYS A 120 6.15 -4.19 29.64
N ALA A 121 6.57 -5.36 29.18
CA ALA A 121 7.81 -5.99 29.63
C ALA A 121 9.04 -5.13 29.30
N SER A 122 9.10 -4.56 28.09
CA SER A 122 10.20 -3.69 27.67
C SER A 122 10.21 -2.37 28.44
N GLY A 123 9.04 -1.81 28.79
CA GLY A 123 8.89 -0.66 29.68
C GLY A 123 9.46 -0.92 31.09
N LEU A 124 9.11 -2.06 31.70
CA LEU A 124 9.66 -2.47 32.99
C LEU A 124 11.18 -2.69 32.91
N MET A 125 11.66 -3.30 31.83
CA MET A 125 13.08 -3.54 31.58
C MET A 125 13.86 -2.22 31.46
N ARG A 126 13.29 -1.20 30.80
CA ARG A 126 13.85 0.16 30.77
C ARG A 126 13.92 0.79 32.16
N MET A 127 12.87 0.66 32.97
CA MET A 127 12.84 1.17 34.34
C MET A 127 13.88 0.48 35.24
N ALA A 128 14.17 -0.80 34.99
CA ALA A 128 15.18 -1.58 35.69
C ALA A 128 16.63 -1.29 35.23
N GLY A 129 16.85 -0.32 34.33
CA GLY A 129 18.17 0.02 33.79
C GLY A 129 18.63 -0.87 32.62
N MET A 130 17.76 -1.75 32.12
CA MET A 130 18.01 -2.65 31.00
C MET A 130 17.44 -2.10 29.67
N GLY A 131 17.56 -0.79 29.45
CA GLY A 131 17.01 -0.15 28.26
C GLY A 131 17.60 -0.69 26.95
N ALA A 132 18.90 -0.99 26.94
CA ALA A 132 19.58 -1.54 25.76
C ALA A 132 19.00 -2.90 25.32
N GLN A 133 18.60 -3.75 26.28
CA GLN A 133 17.99 -5.05 26.02
C GLN A 133 16.56 -4.91 25.48
N ALA A 134 15.80 -3.93 25.99
CA ALA A 134 14.49 -3.59 25.46
C ALA A 134 14.59 -3.11 23.99
N ASP A 135 15.56 -2.26 23.68
CA ASP A 135 15.76 -1.77 22.31
C ASP A 135 16.28 -2.88 21.37
N GLN A 136 17.11 -3.79 21.88
CA GLN A 136 17.55 -4.97 21.13
C GLN A 136 16.40 -5.91 20.77
N LEU A 137 15.40 -6.04 21.65
CA LEU A 137 14.19 -6.82 21.38
C LEU A 137 13.35 -6.19 20.25
N ASP A 138 13.13 -4.88 20.31
CA ASP A 138 12.45 -4.12 19.25
C ASP A 138 13.13 -4.32 17.90
N LEU A 139 14.46 -4.20 17.89
CA LEU A 139 15.28 -4.38 16.70
C LEU A 139 15.21 -5.82 16.19
N ALA A 140 15.29 -6.82 17.08
CA ALA A 140 15.27 -8.23 16.70
C ALA A 140 13.96 -8.62 16.01
N ILE A 141 12.81 -8.14 16.49
CA ILE A 141 11.50 -8.40 15.88
C ILE A 141 11.41 -7.78 14.48
N ASN A 142 11.79 -6.51 14.35
CA ASN A 142 11.73 -5.83 13.06
C ASN A 142 12.74 -6.43 12.06
N ARG A 143 13.92 -6.87 12.54
CA ARG A 143 14.90 -7.55 11.72
C ARG A 143 14.43 -8.94 11.26
N ALA A 144 13.70 -9.66 12.11
CA ALA A 144 13.05 -10.91 11.73
C ALA A 144 12.01 -10.68 10.64
N ALA A 145 11.24 -9.60 10.73
CA ALA A 145 10.29 -9.22 9.67
C ALA A 145 11.01 -8.86 8.36
N GLU A 146 12.09 -8.08 8.40
CA GLU A 146 12.92 -7.76 7.23
C GLU A 146 13.46 -9.04 6.55
N ALA A 147 13.90 -10.02 7.34
CA ALA A 147 14.37 -11.32 6.84
C ALA A 147 13.26 -12.19 6.23
N ALA A 148 12.00 -11.98 6.63
CA ALA A 148 10.83 -12.70 6.12
C ALA A 148 10.32 -12.16 4.77
N VAL A 149 10.55 -10.87 4.46
CA VAL A 149 10.07 -10.21 3.24
C VAL A 149 10.45 -10.92 1.94
N PRO A 150 11.70 -11.39 1.74
CA PRO A 150 12.09 -12.07 0.51
C PRO A 150 11.27 -13.33 0.24
N GLU A 151 10.82 -14.04 1.27
CA GLU A 151 9.99 -15.23 1.11
C GLU A 151 8.57 -14.90 0.64
N ALA A 152 8.04 -13.74 1.04
CA ALA A 152 6.75 -13.25 0.58
C ALA A 152 6.77 -12.82 -0.89
N LYS A 153 7.93 -12.41 -1.43
CA LYS A 153 8.09 -11.97 -2.83
C LYS A 153 7.55 -13.00 -3.82
N THR A 154 7.97 -14.25 -3.68
CA THR A 154 7.61 -15.32 -4.61
C THR A 154 6.10 -15.53 -4.63
N LEU A 155 5.48 -15.55 -3.45
CA LEU A 155 4.03 -15.70 -3.32
C LEU A 155 3.25 -14.53 -3.94
N LEU A 156 3.73 -13.28 -3.78
CA LEU A 156 3.11 -12.12 -4.41
C LEU A 156 3.21 -12.18 -5.93
N VAL A 157 4.38 -12.50 -6.47
CA VAL A 157 4.58 -12.60 -7.93
C VAL A 157 3.73 -13.72 -8.52
N ASP A 158 3.62 -14.86 -7.84
CA ASP A 158 2.81 -15.98 -8.30
C ASP A 158 1.30 -15.67 -8.23
N ALA A 159 0.88 -14.87 -7.24
CA ALA A 159 -0.50 -14.37 -7.16
C ALA A 159 -0.83 -13.42 -8.33
N VAL A 160 0.11 -12.58 -8.78
CA VAL A 160 -0.11 -11.72 -9.96
C VAL A 160 -0.15 -12.54 -11.24
N LYS A 161 0.74 -13.52 -11.40
CA LYS A 161 0.75 -14.42 -12.57
C LYS A 161 -0.55 -15.20 -12.71
N SER A 162 -1.10 -15.66 -11.58
CA SER A 162 -2.33 -16.45 -11.50
C SER A 162 -3.62 -15.61 -11.55
N MET A 163 -3.51 -14.29 -11.76
CA MET A 163 -4.65 -13.37 -11.81
C MET A 163 -5.50 -13.62 -13.06
N SER A 164 -6.81 -13.77 -12.86
CA SER A 164 -7.78 -13.89 -13.95
C SER A 164 -8.22 -12.52 -14.48
N VAL A 165 -8.83 -12.50 -15.67
CA VAL A 165 -9.41 -11.28 -16.26
C VAL A 165 -10.52 -10.68 -15.36
N GLN A 166 -11.26 -11.55 -14.66
CA GLN A 166 -12.30 -11.11 -13.72
C GLN A 166 -11.69 -10.44 -12.48
N ASP A 167 -10.58 -10.98 -11.96
CA ASP A 167 -9.86 -10.39 -10.84
C ASP A 167 -9.26 -9.03 -11.23
N ALA A 168 -8.65 -8.95 -12.42
CA ALA A 168 -8.09 -7.72 -12.97
C ALA A 168 -9.16 -6.63 -13.12
N LYS A 169 -10.32 -6.98 -13.70
CA LYS A 169 -11.46 -6.06 -13.79
C LYS A 169 -11.95 -5.64 -12.41
N GLY A 170 -12.05 -6.58 -11.46
CA GLY A 170 -12.45 -6.30 -10.09
C GLY A 170 -11.51 -5.34 -9.36
N ILE A 171 -10.21 -5.37 -9.66
CA ILE A 171 -9.23 -4.42 -9.13
C ILE A 171 -9.41 -3.04 -9.77
N LEU A 172 -9.65 -2.96 -11.08
CA LEU A 172 -9.78 -1.68 -11.80
C LEU A 172 -11.08 -0.95 -11.49
N THR A 173 -12.18 -1.69 -11.32
CA THR A 173 -13.49 -1.12 -10.98
C THR A 173 -13.73 -1.10 -9.48
N GLY A 174 -12.80 -1.64 -8.69
CA GLY A 174 -12.88 -1.69 -7.25
C GLY A 174 -12.45 -0.36 -6.60
N GLY A 175 -12.66 -0.25 -5.29
CA GLY A 175 -12.16 0.88 -4.51
C GLY A 175 -10.67 0.78 -4.22
N ASP A 176 -10.16 1.70 -3.39
CA ASP A 176 -8.73 1.83 -3.07
C ASP A 176 -8.09 0.55 -2.49
N GLU A 177 -8.89 -0.32 -1.86
CA GLU A 177 -8.41 -1.56 -1.22
C GLU A 177 -8.51 -2.80 -2.11
N ALA A 178 -9.07 -2.71 -3.32
CA ALA A 178 -9.38 -3.87 -4.15
C ALA A 178 -8.15 -4.74 -4.48
N ALA A 179 -7.01 -4.11 -4.77
CA ALA A 179 -5.75 -4.80 -4.99
C ALA A 179 -5.24 -5.48 -3.70
N THR A 180 -5.32 -4.78 -2.57
CA THR A 180 -4.93 -5.30 -1.26
C THR A 180 -5.75 -6.53 -0.88
N ASP A 181 -7.07 -6.48 -1.08
CA ASP A 181 -7.97 -7.58 -0.78
C ASP A 181 -7.81 -8.76 -1.71
N TYR A 182 -7.45 -8.52 -2.98
CA TYR A 182 -7.05 -9.59 -3.89
C TYR A 182 -5.80 -10.31 -3.35
N PHE A 183 -4.76 -9.57 -2.98
CA PHE A 183 -3.53 -10.17 -2.45
C PHE A 183 -3.79 -10.94 -1.16
N LYS A 184 -4.49 -10.34 -0.18
CA LYS A 184 -4.87 -11.05 1.07
C LYS A 184 -5.52 -12.39 0.75
N ARG A 185 -6.57 -12.41 -0.07
CA ARG A 185 -7.27 -13.65 -0.43
C ARG A 185 -6.40 -14.70 -1.12
N LYS A 186 -5.40 -14.30 -1.90
CA LYS A 186 -4.54 -15.22 -2.66
C LYS A 186 -3.26 -15.63 -1.94
N THR A 187 -2.76 -14.82 -1.01
CA THR A 187 -1.45 -15.03 -0.37
C THR A 187 -1.53 -15.31 1.13
N GLU A 188 -2.63 -14.99 1.81
CA GLU A 188 -2.74 -15.16 3.28
C GLU A 188 -2.54 -16.61 3.74
N ALA A 189 -3.24 -17.56 3.12
CA ALA A 189 -3.09 -18.98 3.44
C ALA A 189 -1.65 -19.50 3.23
N PRO A 190 -1.02 -19.33 2.06
CA PRO A 190 0.35 -19.80 1.86
C PRO A 190 1.39 -19.03 2.69
N LEU A 191 1.18 -17.73 2.96
CA LEU A 191 2.05 -16.97 3.87
C LEU A 191 1.95 -17.53 5.28
N THR A 192 0.73 -17.77 5.77
CA THR A 192 0.48 -18.34 7.10
C THR A 192 1.15 -19.71 7.22
N GLN A 193 0.98 -20.60 6.24
CA GLN A 193 1.62 -21.91 6.26
C GLN A 193 3.15 -21.84 6.26
N LYS A 194 3.73 -20.82 5.63
CA LYS A 194 5.18 -20.67 5.50
C LYS A 194 5.84 -19.99 6.69
N PHE A 195 5.11 -19.11 7.39
CA PHE A 195 5.60 -18.39 8.56
C PHE A 195 5.19 -19.00 9.90
N LEU A 196 4.29 -19.99 9.91
CA LEU A 196 4.03 -20.80 11.11
C LEU A 196 5.05 -21.94 11.20
N PRO A 197 5.79 -22.07 12.33
CA PRO A 197 6.63 -23.23 12.62
C PRO A 197 5.84 -24.47 13.04
#